data_AF-A0A672ZZX8-F1
#
_entry.id   AF-A0A672ZZX8-F1
#
_cell.length_a   1.000
_cell.length_b   1.000
_cell.length_c   1.000
_cell.angle_alpha   90.00
_cell.angle_beta   90.00
_cell.angle_gamma   90.00
#
_symmetry.space_group_name_H-M   'P 1'
#
loop_
_entity.id
_entity.type
_entity.pdbx_description
1 polymer ?
#
loop_
_entity_poly.entity_id
_entity_poly.type
_entity_poly.pdbx_seq_one_letter_code
_entity_poly.pdbx_strand_id
1 'polypeptide(L)'
;GSLCISACLCKSVLYQEYRDTSKQQEIEQRRQRDNLSPADVTRAGLPESGVVSAPVLQLQLRNSARSLSLWQNLEAVQNSGLLEQLPQKEVIMQEAMFELVTSEASYYKSLEILETHFLRNPVLIHTLSQSDMHFLFSNIEEVMKASERFLMDLEHRIEESILISDVCDIVFHHAVEHFGVFISYVINQVYQEKNYRRILEGNQAFREAMASLENHPRVRGLSFTSFLILPFQRITRLKLLVQNILKKVEENSERESNAIKAHQQLEQIVKECNEGVRKMSRTEELISIEKTLEFKSKSVPIISHSRWLLKKGEVQLMAGPKSTRTMKSRKLYHPVFLFLFNNLLLVTKRSSGGDKFQVLDSCTRAMLRTEDLEDQGQLLANVFNLKLLENQEERPVSYMLKTSSMSDKLRWVCALTPNRRTRFMSTSAHQPDSPQVQCIQSYSSQEPDELSIEMADVLNLLERTDDGWMMGERLHDGERGWFPSRVVEEIQSKEVRVQNLREAFRIQQAQEGVGGGPQTGSRAGVKGGTTSPQYL
;
A
#
# COMPACT_ATOMS: atom_id res chain seq x y z
N GLY A 1 -9.94 20.59 40.50
CA GLY A 1 -10.14 19.14 40.38
C GLY A 1 -9.56 18.71 39.06
N SER A 2 -8.31 18.25 39.07
CA SER A 2 -7.65 17.71 37.89
C SER A 2 -8.41 16.46 37.45
N LEU A 3 -8.95 16.51 36.24
CA LEU A 3 -10.08 15.69 35.80
C LEU A 3 -9.78 14.19 35.81
N CYS A 4 -10.81 13.40 36.10
CA CYS A 4 -10.90 11.92 36.06
C CYS A 4 -10.50 11.27 34.70
N ILE A 5 -10.03 12.07 33.74
CA ILE A 5 -9.73 11.71 32.36
C ILE A 5 -8.37 10.99 32.25
N SER A 6 -7.35 11.46 32.98
CA SER A 6 -6.04 10.78 33.06
C SER A 6 -6.16 9.36 33.64
N ALA A 7 -7.08 9.13 34.59
CA ALA A 7 -7.38 7.81 35.13
C ALA A 7 -8.06 6.87 34.11
N CYS A 8 -8.80 7.40 33.14
CA CYS A 8 -9.39 6.64 32.05
C CYS A 8 -8.33 6.21 31.02
N LEU A 9 -7.39 7.11 30.70
CA LEU A 9 -6.23 6.81 29.85
C LEU A 9 -5.31 5.77 30.51
N CYS A 10 -5.18 5.78 31.85
CA CYS A 10 -4.38 4.81 32.60
C CYS A 10 -4.98 3.38 32.62
N LYS A 11 -6.26 3.21 32.30
CA LYS A 11 -6.94 1.90 32.12
C LYS A 11 -6.90 1.38 30.67
N SER A 12 -6.19 2.07 29.78
CA SER A 12 -6.17 1.75 28.35
C SER A 12 -5.71 0.32 28.08
N VAL A 13 -6.48 -0.41 27.29
CA VAL A 13 -6.13 -1.72 26.76
C VAL A 13 -4.89 -1.61 25.85
N LEU A 14 -4.12 -2.68 25.67
CA LEU A 14 -3.01 -2.69 24.70
C LEU A 14 -3.53 -2.30 23.31
N TYR A 15 -2.74 -1.55 22.56
CA TYR A 15 -3.14 -1.03 21.26
C TYR A 15 -3.57 -2.12 20.27
N GLN A 16 -2.94 -3.29 20.32
CA GLN A 16 -3.29 -4.44 19.48
C GLN A 16 -4.73 -4.90 19.75
N GLU A 17 -5.09 -5.10 21.03
CA GLU A 17 -6.44 -5.49 21.44
C GLU A 17 -7.47 -4.39 21.09
N TYR A 18 -7.11 -3.11 21.33
CA TYR A 18 -7.91 -1.96 20.93
C TYR A 18 -8.18 -1.97 19.42
N ARG A 19 -7.12 -2.12 18.61
CA ARG A 19 -7.18 -2.11 17.14
C ARG A 19 -8.07 -3.24 16.63
N ASP A 20 -7.90 -4.44 17.14
CA ASP A 20 -8.66 -5.61 16.69
C ASP A 20 -10.14 -5.50 17.07
N THR A 21 -10.44 -5.01 18.28
CA THR A 21 -11.82 -4.72 18.71
C THR A 21 -12.46 -3.66 17.80
N SER A 22 -11.74 -2.57 17.54
CA SER A 22 -12.20 -1.47 16.70
C SER A 22 -12.45 -1.92 15.25
N LYS A 23 -11.55 -2.73 14.68
CA LYS A 23 -11.75 -3.34 13.35
C LYS A 23 -12.96 -4.25 13.30
N GLN A 24 -13.15 -5.10 14.29
CA GLN A 24 -14.28 -6.01 14.34
C GLN A 24 -15.62 -5.24 14.39
N GLN A 25 -15.67 -4.15 15.15
CA GLN A 25 -16.84 -3.26 15.19
C GLN A 25 -17.10 -2.61 13.83
N GLU A 26 -16.07 -2.14 13.13
CA GLU A 26 -16.24 -1.55 11.80
C GLU A 26 -16.80 -2.57 10.81
N ILE A 27 -16.33 -3.83 10.87
CA ILE A 27 -16.84 -4.93 10.05
C ILE A 27 -18.30 -5.22 10.38
N GLU A 28 -18.66 -5.30 11.67
CA GLU A 28 -20.03 -5.56 12.11
C GLU A 28 -20.99 -4.43 11.71
N GLN A 29 -20.55 -3.17 11.81
CA GLN A 29 -21.29 -2.02 11.31
C GLN A 29 -21.54 -2.09 9.80
N ARG A 30 -20.54 -2.50 9.02
CA ARG A 30 -20.69 -2.69 7.57
C ARG A 30 -21.69 -3.81 7.26
N ARG A 31 -21.55 -4.97 7.92
CA ARG A 31 -22.48 -6.12 7.76
C ARG A 31 -23.94 -5.76 8.09
N GLN A 32 -24.17 -4.99 9.16
CA GLN A 32 -25.53 -4.56 9.52
C GLN A 32 -26.09 -3.51 8.54
N ARG A 33 -25.23 -2.67 7.96
CA ARG A 33 -25.62 -1.74 6.89
C ARG A 33 -25.99 -2.48 5.60
N ASP A 34 -25.25 -3.51 5.26
CA ASP A 34 -25.48 -4.33 4.06
C ASP A 34 -26.72 -5.22 4.21
N ASN A 35 -27.10 -5.60 5.44
CA ASN A 35 -28.34 -6.34 5.74
C ASN A 35 -29.60 -5.47 5.72
N LEU A 36 -29.51 -4.14 5.56
CA LEU A 36 -30.66 -3.25 5.39
C LEU A 36 -31.00 -3.12 3.90
N SER A 37 -31.84 -4.03 3.39
CA SER A 37 -32.43 -3.92 2.05
C SER A 37 -33.51 -2.83 2.01
N PRO A 38 -33.58 -1.98 0.95
CA PRO A 38 -34.70 -1.05 0.76
C PRO A 38 -36.07 -1.75 0.62
N ALA A 39 -36.08 -3.04 0.27
CA ALA A 39 -37.31 -3.79 -0.01
C ALA A 39 -38.04 -4.29 1.25
N ASP A 40 -37.34 -4.45 2.38
CA ASP A 40 -37.92 -5.01 3.61
C ASP A 40 -38.75 -3.99 4.42
N VAL A 41 -38.58 -2.69 4.13
CA VAL A 41 -39.38 -1.60 4.74
C VAL A 41 -40.84 -1.67 4.29
N THR A 42 -41.11 -2.13 3.07
CA THR A 42 -42.47 -2.14 2.47
C THR A 42 -43.33 -3.33 2.86
N ARG A 43 -42.78 -4.40 3.43
CA ARG A 43 -43.50 -5.67 3.63
C ARG A 43 -43.91 -5.94 5.08
N ALA A 44 -43.41 -5.16 6.04
CA ALA A 44 -43.55 -5.44 7.46
C ALA A 44 -44.56 -4.58 8.23
N GLY A 45 -45.33 -3.68 7.60
CA GLY A 45 -46.49 -3.04 8.23
C GLY A 45 -46.29 -2.45 9.64
N LEU A 46 -45.07 -2.05 9.99
CA LEU A 46 -44.72 -1.48 11.29
C LEU A 46 -44.79 0.04 11.22
N PRO A 47 -45.27 0.72 12.28
CA PRO A 47 -45.38 2.18 12.30
C PRO A 47 -44.00 2.83 12.09
N GLU A 48 -43.97 3.97 11.39
CA GLU A 48 -42.80 4.73 10.91
C GLU A 48 -41.78 5.22 11.98
N SER A 49 -41.82 4.72 13.22
CA SER A 49 -41.02 5.21 14.35
C SER A 49 -39.77 4.37 14.68
N GLY A 50 -39.29 3.50 13.78
CA GLY A 50 -38.33 2.44 14.14
C GLY A 50 -37.00 2.36 13.39
N VAL A 51 -36.66 3.30 12.51
CA VAL A 51 -35.33 3.28 11.87
C VAL A 51 -34.34 3.89 12.84
N VAL A 52 -33.64 3.06 13.61
CA VAL A 52 -32.50 3.53 14.43
C VAL A 52 -31.50 4.16 13.46
N SER A 53 -31.31 5.48 13.55
CA SER A 53 -30.42 6.19 12.63
C SER A 53 -29.00 5.62 12.76
N ALA A 54 -28.27 5.52 11.65
CA ALA A 54 -26.85 5.10 11.64
C ALA A 54 -25.99 5.70 12.78
N PRO A 55 -26.14 6.99 13.13
CA PRO A 55 -25.47 7.57 14.30
C PRO A 55 -25.84 6.93 15.66
N VAL A 56 -27.09 6.55 15.88
CA VAL A 56 -27.56 5.90 17.13
C VAL A 56 -27.10 4.44 17.21
N LEU A 57 -27.09 3.72 16.07
CA LEU A 57 -26.54 2.36 16.00
C LEU A 57 -25.04 2.32 16.31
N GLN A 58 -24.27 3.32 15.86
CA GLN A 58 -22.86 3.47 16.20
C GLN A 58 -22.64 3.57 17.72
N LEU A 59 -23.47 4.34 18.41
CA LEU A 59 -23.40 4.51 19.86
C LEU A 59 -23.76 3.21 20.62
N GLN A 60 -24.79 2.49 20.17
CA GLN A 60 -25.27 1.26 20.81
C GLN A 60 -24.27 0.09 20.71
N LEU A 61 -23.65 -0.09 19.54
CA LEU A 61 -22.60 -1.09 19.34
C LEU A 61 -21.37 -0.81 20.24
N ARG A 62 -21.04 0.48 20.42
CA ARG A 62 -19.94 0.92 21.27
C ARG A 62 -20.18 0.69 22.76
N ASN A 63 -21.40 0.94 23.24
CA ASN A 63 -21.79 0.65 24.63
C ASN A 63 -21.77 -0.85 24.97
N SER A 64 -21.96 -1.72 23.98
CA SER A 64 -22.01 -3.17 24.17
C SER A 64 -20.60 -3.80 24.32
N ALA A 65 -19.58 -3.16 23.74
CA ALA A 65 -18.19 -3.57 23.86
C ALA A 65 -17.56 -2.97 25.12
N ARG A 66 -17.64 -3.70 26.24
CA ARG A 66 -17.13 -3.33 27.58
C ARG A 66 -15.63 -2.96 27.66
N SER A 67 -14.88 -2.85 26.55
CA SER A 67 -13.44 -2.59 26.51
C SER A 67 -13.04 -1.17 26.08
N LEU A 68 -13.93 -0.39 25.44
CA LEU A 68 -13.61 0.97 24.97
C LEU A 68 -14.37 2.02 25.79
N SER A 69 -13.64 2.94 26.42
CA SER A 69 -14.26 4.07 27.11
C SER A 69 -14.89 5.03 26.10
N LEU A 70 -16.15 5.38 26.33
CA LEU A 70 -16.85 6.39 25.55
C LEU A 70 -16.68 7.75 26.21
N TRP A 71 -16.64 8.81 25.40
CA TRP A 71 -16.58 10.17 25.91
C TRP A 71 -17.77 10.48 26.82
N GLN A 72 -18.98 10.10 26.41
CA GLN A 72 -20.21 10.28 27.20
C GLN A 72 -20.21 9.50 28.53
N ASN A 73 -19.37 8.45 28.65
CA ASN A 73 -19.28 7.63 29.86
C ASN A 73 -18.26 8.18 30.86
N LEU A 74 -17.57 9.27 30.55
CA LEU A 74 -16.68 9.94 31.49
C LEU A 74 -17.49 10.57 32.63
N GLU A 75 -17.09 10.33 33.87
CA GLU A 75 -17.77 10.88 35.05
C GLU A 75 -17.88 12.41 34.98
N ALA A 76 -16.84 13.09 34.48
CA ALA A 76 -16.85 14.54 34.28
C ALA A 76 -17.91 14.99 33.27
N VAL A 77 -18.13 14.22 32.19
CA VAL A 77 -19.14 14.50 31.17
C VAL A 77 -20.54 14.23 31.74
N GLN A 78 -20.74 13.10 32.42
CA GLN A 78 -22.02 12.76 33.05
C GLN A 78 -22.45 13.82 34.09
N ASN A 79 -21.51 14.26 34.93
CA ASN A 79 -21.77 15.26 35.97
C ASN A 79 -21.94 16.69 35.43
N SER A 80 -21.55 16.96 34.18
CA SER A 80 -21.61 18.30 33.59
C SER A 80 -22.99 18.71 33.08
N GLY A 81 -23.90 17.75 32.87
CA GLY A 81 -25.20 17.99 32.24
C GLY A 81 -25.12 18.29 30.73
N LEU A 82 -23.94 18.25 30.11
CA LEU A 82 -23.74 18.58 28.69
C LEU A 82 -24.50 17.65 27.73
N LEU A 83 -24.67 16.37 28.10
CA LEU A 83 -25.34 15.38 27.25
C LEU A 83 -26.81 15.71 26.96
N GLU A 84 -27.48 16.47 27.83
CA GLU A 84 -28.86 16.92 27.61
C GLU A 84 -28.95 18.16 26.71
N GLN A 85 -27.86 18.92 26.59
CA GLN A 85 -27.81 20.19 25.86
C GLN A 85 -27.22 20.04 24.45
N LEU A 86 -26.33 19.06 24.25
CA LEU A 86 -25.64 18.86 23.00
C LEU A 86 -26.51 18.13 21.96
N PRO A 87 -26.47 18.54 20.67
CA PRO A 87 -27.10 17.78 19.62
C PRO A 87 -26.39 16.43 19.46
N GLN A 88 -27.14 15.39 19.08
CA GLN A 88 -26.58 14.05 18.88
C GLN A 88 -25.38 14.02 17.91
N LYS A 89 -25.37 14.90 16.90
CA LYS A 89 -24.24 15.03 15.97
C LYS A 89 -22.95 15.44 16.67
N GLU A 90 -23.02 16.36 17.63
CA GLU A 90 -21.85 16.81 18.38
C GLU A 90 -21.36 15.72 19.35
N VAL A 91 -22.27 14.99 20.01
CA VAL A 91 -21.88 13.84 20.85
C VAL A 91 -21.07 12.83 20.02
N ILE A 92 -21.51 12.54 18.80
CA ILE A 92 -20.83 11.60 17.90
C ILE A 92 -19.48 12.14 17.41
N MET A 93 -19.36 13.45 17.24
CA MET A 93 -18.10 14.12 16.94
C MET A 93 -17.11 14.00 18.11
N GLN A 94 -17.57 14.30 19.33
CA GLN A 94 -16.78 14.16 20.57
C GLN A 94 -16.30 12.71 20.76
N GLU A 95 -17.17 11.72 20.50
CA GLU A 95 -16.82 10.31 20.53
C GLU A 95 -15.73 9.92 19.52
N ALA A 96 -15.68 10.57 18.35
CA ALA A 96 -14.67 10.33 17.33
C ALA A 96 -13.32 11.00 17.68
N MET A 97 -13.34 12.22 18.23
CA MET A 97 -12.12 12.90 18.69
C MET A 97 -11.54 12.19 19.92
N PHE A 98 -12.37 11.80 20.87
CA PHE A 98 -11.95 11.05 22.05
C PHE A 98 -11.40 9.67 21.70
N GLU A 99 -11.91 9.01 20.65
CA GLU A 99 -11.34 7.78 20.09
C GLU A 99 -9.88 7.97 19.69
N LEU A 100 -9.58 9.07 19.00
CA LEU A 100 -8.24 9.36 18.53
C LEU A 100 -7.28 9.50 19.72
N VAL A 101 -7.67 10.25 20.76
CA VAL A 101 -6.83 10.47 21.94
C VAL A 101 -6.63 9.20 22.76
N THR A 102 -7.71 8.48 23.08
CA THR A 102 -7.61 7.22 23.83
C THR A 102 -6.80 6.16 23.08
N SER A 103 -6.92 6.12 21.74
CA SER A 103 -6.10 5.23 20.93
C SER A 103 -4.61 5.59 20.93
N GLU A 104 -4.26 6.88 21.09
CA GLU A 104 -2.85 7.31 21.21
C GLU A 104 -2.27 6.89 22.57
N ALA A 105 -3.02 7.05 23.66
CA ALA A 105 -2.60 6.58 24.97
C ALA A 105 -2.38 5.05 24.97
N SER A 106 -3.30 4.28 24.39
CA SER A 106 -3.13 2.83 24.18
C SER A 106 -1.88 2.50 23.36
N TYR A 107 -1.63 3.27 22.29
CA TYR A 107 -0.46 3.09 21.43
C TYR A 107 0.85 3.34 22.19
N TYR A 108 0.95 4.48 22.86
CA TYR A 108 2.11 4.83 23.67
C TYR A 108 2.34 3.79 24.78
N LYS A 109 1.28 3.28 25.41
CA LYS A 109 1.39 2.22 26.42
C LYS A 109 1.99 0.92 25.85
N SER A 110 1.58 0.52 24.65
CA SER A 110 2.19 -0.64 23.98
C SER A 110 3.65 -0.39 23.59
N LEU A 111 4.02 0.84 23.19
CA LEU A 111 5.41 1.21 22.94
C LEU A 111 6.27 1.21 24.21
N GLU A 112 5.73 1.70 25.34
CA GLU A 112 6.40 1.65 26.64
C GLU A 112 6.71 0.21 27.05
N ILE A 113 5.83 -0.75 26.74
CA ILE A 113 6.11 -2.18 26.94
C ILE A 113 7.24 -2.64 26.01
N LEU A 114 7.22 -2.26 24.73
CA LEU A 114 8.30 -2.58 23.80
C LEU A 114 9.66 -2.09 24.32
N GLU A 115 9.71 -0.88 24.88
CA GLU A 115 10.92 -0.31 25.46
C GLU A 115 11.33 -1.00 26.77
N THR A 116 10.44 -0.98 27.77
CA THR A 116 10.81 -1.37 29.14
C THR A 116 10.91 -2.89 29.32
N HIS A 117 10.12 -3.68 28.58
CA HIS A 117 10.10 -5.14 28.70
C HIS A 117 11.07 -5.83 27.75
N PHE A 118 11.30 -5.28 26.55
CA PHE A 118 12.19 -5.86 25.55
C PHE A 118 13.47 -5.04 25.35
N LEU A 119 13.41 -3.80 24.87
CA LEU A 119 14.61 -3.02 24.52
C LEU A 119 15.58 -2.84 25.70
N ARG A 120 15.05 -2.50 26.88
CA ARG A 120 15.83 -2.28 28.11
C ARG A 120 16.01 -3.54 28.95
N ASN A 121 15.64 -4.71 28.43
CA ASN A 121 15.76 -5.96 29.16
C ASN A 121 17.24 -6.33 29.36
N PRO A 122 17.72 -6.50 30.61
CA PRO A 122 19.11 -6.83 30.86
C PRO A 122 19.54 -8.12 30.17
N VAL A 123 18.69 -9.14 30.11
CA VAL A 123 19.04 -10.42 29.47
C VAL A 123 19.28 -10.23 27.98
N LEU A 124 18.42 -9.47 27.29
CA LEU A 124 18.57 -9.20 25.86
C LEU A 124 19.80 -8.35 25.56
N ILE A 125 20.05 -7.31 26.37
CA ILE A 125 21.23 -6.43 26.23
C ILE A 125 22.54 -7.23 26.33
N HIS A 126 22.63 -8.21 27.23
CA HIS A 126 23.84 -9.03 27.39
C HIS A 126 23.95 -10.14 26.34
N THR A 127 22.83 -10.54 25.73
CA THR A 127 22.79 -11.65 24.78
C THR A 127 23.01 -11.21 23.33
N LEU A 128 22.78 -9.92 23.03
CA LEU A 128 22.85 -9.36 21.69
C LEU A 128 24.04 -8.41 21.52
N SER A 129 24.58 -8.36 20.30
CA SER A 129 25.53 -7.33 19.92
C SER A 129 24.83 -5.97 19.80
N GLN A 130 25.59 -4.87 19.93
CA GLN A 130 25.05 -3.52 19.73
C GLN A 130 24.46 -3.33 18.32
N SER A 131 25.08 -3.95 17.31
CA SER A 131 24.53 -3.97 15.95
C SER A 131 23.21 -4.72 15.85
N ASP A 132 23.08 -5.87 16.52
CA ASP A 132 21.84 -6.65 16.49
C ASP A 132 20.71 -5.92 17.20
N MET A 133 21.00 -5.28 18.34
CA MET A 133 20.07 -4.40 19.03
C MET A 133 19.60 -3.27 18.11
N HIS A 134 20.53 -2.56 17.47
CA HIS A 134 20.20 -1.49 16.54
C HIS A 134 19.38 -1.98 15.34
N PHE A 135 19.72 -3.12 14.74
CA PHE A 135 18.95 -3.68 13.62
C PHE A 135 17.59 -4.23 14.03
N LEU A 136 17.41 -4.68 15.28
CA LEU A 136 16.15 -5.24 15.77
C LEU A 136 15.15 -4.14 16.13
N PHE A 137 15.62 -3.09 16.80
CA PHE A 137 14.77 -2.01 17.31
C PHE A 137 14.80 -0.74 16.46
N SER A 138 15.70 -0.64 15.47
CA SER A 138 15.82 0.52 14.58
C SER A 138 15.80 1.84 15.37
N ASN A 139 15.08 2.86 14.90
CA ASN A 139 14.90 4.13 15.57
C ASN A 139 13.64 4.19 16.47
N ILE A 140 13.26 3.08 17.14
CA ILE A 140 12.02 3.03 17.96
C ILE A 140 11.96 4.12 19.03
N GLU A 141 13.09 4.46 19.66
CA GLU A 141 13.12 5.48 20.73
C GLU A 141 12.71 6.86 20.19
N GLU A 142 13.05 7.18 18.93
CA GLU A 142 12.62 8.44 18.30
C GLU A 142 11.13 8.43 17.95
N VAL A 143 10.59 7.26 17.53
CA VAL A 143 9.14 7.07 17.35
C VAL A 143 8.40 7.27 18.67
N MET A 144 8.95 6.74 19.77
CA MET A 144 8.38 6.91 21.11
C MET A 144 8.36 8.36 21.55
N LYS A 145 9.47 9.11 21.39
CA LYS A 145 9.52 10.54 21.72
C LYS A 145 8.52 11.36 20.92
N ALA A 146 8.34 11.05 19.62
CA ALA A 146 7.34 11.72 18.79
C ALA A 146 5.92 11.43 19.29
N SER A 147 5.63 10.18 19.64
CA SER A 147 4.32 9.74 20.13
C SER A 147 4.00 10.31 21.53
N GLU A 148 5.00 10.39 22.41
CA GLU A 148 4.87 11.00 23.73
C GLU A 148 4.48 12.47 23.63
N ARG A 149 5.20 13.27 22.81
CA ARG A 149 4.88 14.69 22.60
C ARG A 149 3.48 14.87 22.02
N PHE A 150 3.12 14.04 21.05
CA PHE A 150 1.80 14.06 20.45
C PHE A 150 0.70 13.76 21.48
N LEU A 151 0.90 12.73 22.31
CA LEU A 151 -0.02 12.40 23.39
C LEU A 151 -0.15 13.53 24.41
N MET A 152 0.96 14.15 24.81
CA MET A 152 0.95 15.28 25.76
C MET A 152 0.09 16.46 25.27
N ASP A 153 0.21 16.83 23.98
CA ASP A 153 -0.59 17.92 23.41
C ASP A 153 -2.08 17.56 23.30
N LEU A 154 -2.40 16.29 22.99
CA LEU A 154 -3.77 15.80 22.98
C LEU A 154 -4.39 15.77 24.39
N GLU A 155 -3.62 15.34 25.39
CA GLU A 155 -4.05 15.33 26.79
C GLU A 155 -4.30 16.76 27.26
N HIS A 156 -3.39 17.69 26.95
CA HIS A 156 -3.56 19.10 27.26
C HIS A 156 -4.88 19.67 26.72
N ARG A 157 -5.22 19.37 25.46
CA ARG A 157 -6.47 19.79 24.82
C ARG A 157 -7.72 19.29 25.55
N ILE A 158 -7.68 18.10 26.12
CA ILE A 158 -8.82 17.55 26.90
C ILE A 158 -8.85 18.15 28.32
N GLU A 159 -7.69 18.48 28.88
CA GLU A 159 -7.61 19.13 30.20
C GLU A 159 -8.12 20.58 30.17
N GLU A 160 -7.95 21.29 29.05
CA GLU A 160 -8.47 22.64 28.86
C GLU A 160 -10.00 22.71 28.92
N SER A 161 -10.69 21.71 28.36
CA SER A 161 -12.15 21.68 28.28
C SER A 161 -12.70 20.26 28.14
N ILE A 162 -13.79 19.97 28.86
CA ILE A 162 -14.55 18.72 28.74
C ILE A 162 -15.10 18.54 27.30
N LEU A 163 -15.49 19.66 26.67
CA LEU A 163 -15.89 19.69 25.27
C LEU A 163 -14.63 19.92 24.42
N ILE A 164 -14.23 18.90 23.68
CA ILE A 164 -13.02 18.92 22.85
C ILE A 164 -13.28 19.85 21.66
N SER A 165 -12.42 20.86 21.48
CA SER A 165 -12.58 21.88 20.43
C SER A 165 -12.22 21.37 19.04
N ASP A 166 -11.04 20.78 18.89
CA ASP A 166 -10.55 20.08 17.70
C ASP A 166 -9.40 19.16 18.15
N VAL A 167 -9.00 18.22 17.32
CA VAL A 167 -7.74 17.46 17.47
C VAL A 167 -6.95 17.39 16.16
N CYS A 168 -7.57 17.76 15.03
CA CYS A 168 -6.96 17.64 13.72
C CYS A 168 -5.87 18.69 13.49
N ASP A 169 -5.96 19.85 14.14
CA ASP A 169 -4.91 20.86 14.18
C ASP A 169 -3.61 20.30 14.81
N ILE A 170 -3.74 19.60 15.94
CA ILE A 170 -2.62 18.95 16.63
C ILE A 170 -2.06 17.82 15.74
N VAL A 171 -2.94 16.96 15.19
CA VAL A 171 -2.51 15.88 14.30
C VAL A 171 -1.73 16.42 13.11
N PHE A 172 -2.21 17.48 12.46
CA PHE A 172 -1.52 18.09 11.33
C PHE A 172 -0.13 18.60 11.72
N HIS A 173 -0.03 19.36 12.82
CA HIS A 173 1.25 19.88 13.32
C HIS A 173 2.27 18.76 13.57
N HIS A 174 1.89 17.72 14.31
CA HIS A 174 2.77 16.59 14.61
C HIS A 174 3.11 15.75 13.37
N ALA A 175 2.16 15.60 12.45
CA ALA A 175 2.40 14.90 11.20
C ALA A 175 3.42 15.61 10.30
N VAL A 176 3.48 16.94 10.32
CA VAL A 176 4.48 17.72 9.58
C VAL A 176 5.83 17.69 10.30
N GLU A 177 5.87 17.98 11.60
CA GLU A 177 7.12 18.27 12.31
C GLU A 177 7.80 17.03 12.91
N HIS A 178 7.04 15.98 13.23
CA HIS A 178 7.52 14.91 14.10
C HIS A 178 7.35 13.51 13.54
N PHE A 179 6.36 13.26 12.67
CA PHE A 179 6.08 11.90 12.20
C PHE A 179 7.02 11.38 11.10
N GLY A 180 7.98 12.16 10.63
CA GLY A 180 9.02 11.70 9.71
C GLY A 180 9.83 10.49 10.25
N VAL A 181 9.93 10.35 11.58
CA VAL A 181 10.62 9.22 12.22
C VAL A 181 9.94 7.87 11.98
N PHE A 182 8.62 7.86 11.75
CA PHE A 182 7.87 6.64 11.43
C PHE A 182 8.30 6.08 10.09
N ILE A 183 8.60 6.94 9.11
CA ILE A 183 9.04 6.53 7.77
C ILE A 183 10.33 5.73 7.87
N SER A 184 11.34 6.27 8.57
CA SER A 184 12.62 5.60 8.80
C SER A 184 12.47 4.25 9.49
N TYR A 185 11.56 4.16 10.46
CA TYR A 185 11.29 2.91 11.18
C TYR A 185 10.67 1.87 10.25
N VAL A 186 9.58 2.25 9.57
CA VAL A 186 8.79 1.35 8.71
C VAL A 186 9.61 0.82 7.53
N ILE A 187 10.47 1.64 6.94
CA ILE A 187 11.38 1.21 5.87
C ILE A 187 12.27 0.04 6.31
N ASN A 188 12.70 0.04 7.58
CA ASN A 188 13.57 -0.99 8.15
C ASN A 188 12.84 -2.23 8.67
N GLN A 189 11.49 -2.24 8.72
CA GLN A 189 10.68 -3.32 9.30
C GLN A 189 11.03 -4.71 8.78
N VAL A 190 11.20 -4.86 7.47
CA VAL A 190 11.55 -6.14 6.83
C VAL A 190 12.91 -6.65 7.32
N TYR A 191 13.86 -5.74 7.57
CA TYR A 191 15.20 -6.07 8.07
C TYR A 191 15.16 -6.43 9.55
N GLN A 192 14.33 -5.74 10.35
CA GLN A 192 14.09 -6.10 11.75
C GLN A 192 13.57 -7.54 11.85
N GLU A 193 12.60 -7.93 11.01
CA GLU A 193 12.04 -9.28 10.99
C GLU A 193 13.03 -10.35 10.49
N LYS A 194 13.83 -10.05 9.45
CA LYS A 194 14.89 -10.95 8.98
C LYS A 194 15.96 -11.13 10.05
N ASN A 195 16.38 -10.04 10.70
CA ASN A 195 17.35 -10.07 11.77
C ASN A 195 16.85 -10.86 12.98
N TYR A 196 15.60 -10.63 13.39
CA TYR A 196 14.96 -11.38 14.47
C TYR A 196 14.97 -12.89 14.20
N ARG A 197 14.55 -13.32 13.00
CA ARG A 197 14.57 -14.74 12.60
C ARG A 197 15.98 -15.33 12.62
N ARG A 198 16.95 -14.62 12.03
CA ARG A 198 18.37 -15.03 12.03
C ARG A 198 18.91 -15.24 13.44
N ILE A 199 18.62 -14.31 14.36
CA ILE A 199 19.09 -14.39 15.75
C ILE A 199 18.38 -15.54 16.49
N LEU A 200 17.06 -15.71 16.30
CA LEU A 200 16.32 -16.84 16.89
C LEU A 200 16.90 -18.19 16.47
N GLU A 201 17.29 -18.34 15.20
CA GLU A 201 17.88 -19.57 14.68
C GLU A 201 19.30 -19.82 15.22
N GLY A 202 20.12 -18.76 15.31
CA GLY A 202 21.55 -18.86 15.65
C GLY A 202 21.92 -18.69 17.12
N ASN A 203 21.03 -18.16 17.97
CA ASN A 203 21.34 -17.82 19.36
C ASN A 203 20.33 -18.45 20.34
N GLN A 204 20.74 -19.55 20.98
CA GLN A 204 19.91 -20.30 21.93
C GLN A 204 19.53 -19.47 23.17
N ALA A 205 20.47 -18.71 23.73
CA ALA A 205 20.21 -17.87 24.90
C ALA A 205 19.16 -16.79 24.59
N PHE A 206 19.23 -16.20 23.39
CA PHE A 206 18.22 -15.23 22.95
C PHE A 206 16.86 -15.89 22.77
N ARG A 207 16.80 -17.08 22.17
CA ARG A 207 15.56 -17.83 21.97
C ARG A 207 14.86 -18.14 23.30
N GLU A 208 15.61 -18.58 24.30
CA GLU A 208 15.08 -18.85 25.65
C GLU A 208 14.61 -17.58 26.35
N ALA A 209 15.38 -16.50 26.26
CA ALA A 209 14.99 -15.20 26.79
C ALA A 209 13.69 -14.69 26.15
N MET A 210 13.58 -14.75 24.82
CA MET A 210 12.37 -14.35 24.09
C MET A 210 11.16 -15.19 24.50
N ALA A 211 11.31 -16.52 24.60
CA ALA A 211 10.22 -17.39 25.05
C ALA A 211 9.75 -17.04 26.48
N SER A 212 10.66 -16.68 27.38
CA SER A 212 10.31 -16.21 28.72
C SER A 212 9.57 -14.86 28.68
N LEU A 213 10.06 -13.91 27.87
CA LEU A 213 9.49 -12.57 27.75
C LEU A 213 8.10 -12.57 27.11
N GLU A 214 7.87 -13.39 26.10
CA GLU A 214 6.56 -13.51 25.42
C GLU A 214 5.50 -14.23 26.28
N ASN A 215 5.92 -15.08 27.22
CA ASN A 215 5.01 -15.72 28.18
C ASN A 215 4.67 -14.80 29.38
N HIS A 216 5.31 -13.64 29.49
CA HIS A 216 5.10 -12.76 30.63
C HIS A 216 3.69 -12.12 30.58
N PRO A 217 2.93 -12.05 31.70
CA PRO A 217 1.57 -11.52 31.71
C PRO A 217 1.43 -10.08 31.16
N ARG A 218 2.50 -9.28 31.26
CA ARG A 218 2.56 -7.89 30.77
C ARG A 218 2.31 -7.78 29.26
N VAL A 219 2.69 -8.78 28.47
CA VAL A 219 2.48 -8.79 27.01
C VAL A 219 1.15 -9.42 26.60
N ARG A 220 0.38 -9.96 27.55
CA ARG A 220 -0.97 -10.52 27.34
C ARG A 220 -1.06 -11.56 26.20
N GLY A 221 -0.02 -12.39 26.07
CA GLY A 221 0.05 -13.43 25.04
C GLY A 221 0.37 -12.93 23.62
N LEU A 222 0.73 -11.65 23.47
CA LEU A 222 1.18 -11.08 22.21
C LEU A 222 2.66 -11.41 21.96
N SER A 223 3.00 -11.74 20.72
CA SER A 223 4.38 -11.96 20.29
C SER A 223 5.16 -10.66 20.20
N PHE A 224 6.48 -10.73 20.30
CA PHE A 224 7.37 -9.59 20.11
C PHE A 224 7.22 -8.92 18.74
N THR A 225 7.03 -9.70 17.68
CA THR A 225 6.79 -9.19 16.32
C THR A 225 5.53 -8.34 16.23
N SER A 226 4.51 -8.61 17.06
CA SER A 226 3.29 -7.81 17.12
C SER A 226 3.50 -6.42 17.73
N PHE A 227 4.59 -6.22 18.49
CA PHE A 227 5.00 -4.91 18.98
C PHE A 227 5.86 -4.17 17.97
N LEU A 228 6.73 -4.86 17.22
CA LEU A 228 7.56 -4.21 16.20
C LEU A 228 6.72 -3.59 15.08
N ILE A 229 5.62 -4.22 14.67
CA ILE A 229 4.78 -3.70 13.57
C ILE A 229 3.94 -2.47 13.96
N LEU A 230 3.93 -2.09 15.25
CA LEU A 230 3.06 -1.04 15.79
C LEU A 230 3.18 0.32 15.08
N PRO A 231 4.38 0.86 14.77
CA PRO A 231 4.49 2.18 14.12
C PRO A 231 3.80 2.25 12.76
N PHE A 232 3.92 1.20 11.94
CA PHE A 232 3.21 1.12 10.66
C PHE A 232 1.69 1.07 10.86
N GLN A 233 1.24 0.25 11.82
CA GLN A 233 -0.19 0.13 12.14
C GLN A 233 -0.77 1.42 12.73
N ARG A 234 0.05 2.23 13.43
CA ARG A 234 -0.41 3.48 14.02
C ARG A 234 -0.63 4.54 12.98
N ILE A 235 0.37 4.80 12.13
CA ILE A 235 0.28 5.88 11.13
C ILE A 235 -0.87 5.64 10.13
N THR A 236 -1.09 4.37 9.76
CA THR A 236 -2.23 3.96 8.91
C THR A 236 -3.57 4.12 9.62
N ARG A 237 -3.65 3.78 10.93
CA ARG A 237 -4.89 3.94 11.70
C ARG A 237 -5.22 5.41 12.00
N LEU A 238 -4.21 6.24 12.28
CA LEU A 238 -4.39 7.69 12.47
C LEU A 238 -5.06 8.32 11.24
N LYS A 239 -4.63 7.96 10.02
CA LYS A 239 -5.30 8.39 8.78
C LYS A 239 -6.79 8.05 8.80
N LEU A 240 -7.14 6.81 9.15
CA LEU A 240 -8.54 6.35 9.22
C LEU A 240 -9.35 7.06 10.31
N LEU A 241 -8.74 7.36 11.46
CA LEU A 241 -9.38 8.08 12.56
C LEU A 241 -9.69 9.53 12.15
N VAL A 242 -8.74 10.23 11.52
CA VAL A 242 -8.97 11.57 10.96
C VAL A 242 -10.01 11.52 9.84
N GLN A 243 -9.99 10.50 8.98
CA GLN A 243 -11.01 10.32 7.95
C GLN A 243 -12.41 10.13 8.56
N ASN A 244 -12.51 9.44 9.71
CA ASN A 244 -13.76 9.26 10.44
C ASN A 244 -14.28 10.59 11.02
N ILE A 245 -13.38 11.45 11.52
CA ILE A 245 -13.71 12.81 11.98
C ILE A 245 -14.17 13.67 10.80
N LEU A 246 -13.41 13.66 9.69
CA LEU A 246 -13.72 14.41 8.47
C LEU A 246 -15.11 14.07 7.90
N LYS A 247 -15.53 12.80 7.98
CA LYS A 247 -16.89 12.37 7.54
C LYS A 247 -18.03 12.95 8.38
N LYS A 248 -17.75 13.49 9.57
CA LYS A 248 -18.74 13.96 10.55
C LYS A 248 -18.71 15.47 10.74
N VAL A 249 -17.69 16.14 10.23
CA VAL A 249 -17.47 17.57 10.44
C VAL A 249 -18.46 18.39 9.64
N GLU A 250 -18.76 19.59 10.12
CA GLU A 250 -19.63 20.53 9.42
C GLU A 250 -18.91 21.11 8.20
N GLU A 251 -19.62 21.18 7.07
CA GLU A 251 -19.08 21.72 5.82
C GLU A 251 -18.76 23.21 5.95
N ASN A 252 -17.65 23.64 5.36
CA ASN A 252 -17.07 24.98 5.40
C ASN A 252 -16.65 25.47 6.80
N SER A 253 -16.37 24.53 7.72
CA SER A 253 -15.86 24.85 9.07
C SER A 253 -14.33 24.86 9.12
N GLU A 254 -13.77 25.53 10.15
CA GLU A 254 -12.33 25.47 10.42
C GLU A 254 -11.85 24.04 10.72
N ARG A 255 -12.66 23.28 11.48
CA ARG A 255 -12.44 21.85 11.76
C ARG A 255 -12.32 21.03 10.48
N GLU A 256 -13.13 21.34 9.45
CA GLU A 256 -13.03 20.67 8.15
C GLU A 256 -11.68 20.93 7.48
N SER A 257 -11.27 22.20 7.42
CA SER A 257 -9.96 22.59 6.87
C SER A 257 -8.82 21.87 7.60
N ASN A 258 -8.86 21.81 8.94
CA ASN A 258 -7.84 21.11 9.73
C ASN A 258 -7.85 19.60 9.47
N ALA A 259 -9.02 18.97 9.44
CA ALA A 259 -9.17 17.55 9.16
C ALA A 259 -8.67 17.16 7.76
N ILE A 260 -8.92 18.00 6.74
CA ILE A 260 -8.40 17.80 5.38
C ILE A 260 -6.86 17.85 5.39
N LYS A 261 -6.27 18.90 5.97
CA LYS A 261 -4.80 19.05 6.06
C LYS A 261 -4.15 17.88 6.80
N ALA A 262 -4.69 17.50 7.95
CA ALA A 262 -4.22 16.37 8.73
C ALA A 262 -4.29 15.05 7.93
N HIS A 263 -5.41 14.80 7.26
CA HIS A 263 -5.60 13.59 6.46
C HIS A 263 -4.60 13.52 5.29
N GLN A 264 -4.43 14.61 4.54
CA GLN A 264 -3.48 14.70 3.43
C GLN A 264 -2.05 14.43 3.90
N GLN A 265 -1.64 15.04 5.01
CA GLN A 265 -0.28 14.85 5.52
C GLN A 265 -0.06 13.41 5.99
N LEU A 266 -1.00 12.81 6.73
CA LEU A 266 -0.92 11.41 7.12
C LEU A 266 -0.89 10.46 5.91
N GLU A 267 -1.66 10.76 4.87
CA GLU A 267 -1.64 10.01 3.62
C GLU A 267 -0.28 10.09 2.91
N GLN A 268 0.32 11.27 2.87
CA GLN A 268 1.65 11.45 2.32
C GLN A 268 2.71 10.63 3.08
N ILE A 269 2.65 10.61 4.42
CA ILE A 269 3.56 9.79 5.23
C ILE A 269 3.36 8.30 4.95
N VAL A 270 2.11 7.82 4.89
CA VAL A 270 1.82 6.42 4.56
C VAL A 270 2.35 6.05 3.17
N LYS A 271 2.20 6.96 2.19
CA LYS A 271 2.74 6.78 0.84
C LYS A 271 4.27 6.71 0.85
N GLU A 272 4.94 7.58 1.60
CA GLU A 272 6.39 7.58 1.75
C GLU A 272 6.92 6.31 2.43
N CYS A 273 6.24 5.82 3.47
CA CYS A 273 6.51 4.51 4.08
C CYS A 273 6.48 3.39 3.03
N ASN A 274 5.38 3.31 2.27
CA ASN A 274 5.18 2.25 1.28
C ASN A 274 6.20 2.33 0.13
N GLU A 275 6.48 3.53 -0.39
CA GLU A 275 7.50 3.75 -1.41
C GLU A 275 8.91 3.43 -0.89
N GLY A 276 9.21 3.80 0.35
CA GLY A 276 10.48 3.50 0.98
C GLY A 276 10.73 1.99 1.13
N VAL A 277 9.74 1.26 1.64
CA VAL A 277 9.79 -0.23 1.72
C VAL A 277 9.96 -0.83 0.33
N ARG A 278 9.19 -0.37 -0.66
CA ARG A 278 9.30 -0.84 -2.06
C ARG A 278 10.67 -0.57 -2.65
N LYS A 279 11.23 0.63 -2.45
CA LYS A 279 12.56 1.03 -2.94
C LYS A 279 13.65 0.16 -2.31
N MET A 280 13.55 -0.12 -1.02
CA MET A 280 14.52 -0.95 -0.31
C MET A 280 14.47 -2.40 -0.78
N SER A 281 13.26 -2.96 -0.95
CA SER A 281 13.05 -4.30 -1.52
C SER A 281 13.60 -4.41 -2.95
N ARG A 282 13.31 -3.43 -3.82
CA ARG A 282 13.88 -3.35 -5.19
C ARG A 282 15.41 -3.32 -5.15
N THR A 283 16.00 -2.54 -4.25
CA THR A 283 17.47 -2.43 -4.13
C THR A 283 18.09 -3.76 -3.70
N GLU A 284 17.48 -4.46 -2.73
CA GLU A 284 17.89 -5.81 -2.33
C GLU A 284 17.80 -6.80 -3.48
N GLU A 285 16.72 -6.74 -4.27
CA GLU A 285 16.58 -7.57 -5.46
C GLU A 285 17.70 -7.30 -6.47
N LEU A 286 18.04 -6.03 -6.76
CA LEU A 286 19.15 -5.68 -7.65
C LEU A 286 20.49 -6.24 -7.15
N ILE A 287 20.77 -6.13 -5.84
CA ILE A 287 21.99 -6.68 -5.22
C ILE A 287 22.02 -8.21 -5.38
N SER A 288 20.89 -8.87 -5.15
CA SER A 288 20.79 -10.33 -5.29
C SER A 288 21.06 -10.77 -6.74
N ILE A 289 20.51 -10.05 -7.73
CA ILE A 289 20.71 -10.33 -9.14
C ILE A 289 22.16 -10.07 -9.54
N GLU A 290 22.74 -8.94 -9.15
CA GLU A 290 24.13 -8.60 -9.49
C GLU A 290 25.12 -9.66 -9.00
N LYS A 291 24.92 -10.21 -7.79
CA LYS A 291 25.71 -11.32 -7.26
C LYS A 291 25.65 -12.59 -8.10
N THR A 292 24.59 -12.77 -8.90
CA THR A 292 24.43 -13.93 -9.79
C THR A 292 24.98 -13.69 -11.20
N LEU A 293 25.23 -12.44 -11.60
CA LEU A 293 25.63 -12.09 -12.97
C LEU A 293 27.15 -12.18 -13.18
N GLU A 294 27.54 -12.69 -14.35
CA GLU A 294 28.94 -12.76 -14.80
C GLU A 294 29.08 -12.08 -16.16
N PHE A 295 29.96 -11.07 -16.23
CA PHE A 295 30.24 -10.33 -17.46
C PHE A 295 31.55 -10.82 -18.09
N LYS A 296 31.50 -11.20 -19.38
CA LYS A 296 32.69 -11.64 -20.13
C LYS A 296 33.60 -10.50 -20.57
N SER A 297 33.03 -9.31 -20.75
CA SER A 297 33.74 -8.14 -21.27
C SER A 297 33.33 -6.88 -20.50
N LYS A 298 32.46 -6.05 -21.09
CA LYS A 298 32.01 -4.77 -20.52
C LYS A 298 30.95 -5.03 -19.45
N SER A 299 31.27 -4.70 -18.19
CA SER A 299 30.28 -4.75 -17.12
C SER A 299 29.28 -3.61 -17.28
N VAL A 300 28.01 -3.91 -17.01
CA VAL A 300 26.96 -2.90 -16.91
C VAL A 300 26.62 -2.79 -15.43
N PRO A 301 26.73 -1.59 -14.81
CA PRO A 301 26.38 -1.43 -13.40
C PRO A 301 24.90 -1.75 -13.23
N ILE A 302 24.56 -2.67 -12.32
CA ILE A 302 23.18 -3.15 -12.13
C ILE A 302 22.48 -2.36 -11.03
N ILE A 303 23.17 -2.10 -9.93
CA ILE A 303 22.64 -1.29 -8.83
C ILE A 303 22.53 0.16 -9.27
N SER A 304 21.33 0.72 -9.22
CA SER A 304 21.06 2.13 -9.56
C SER A 304 19.80 2.61 -8.85
N HIS A 305 19.81 3.87 -8.40
CA HIS A 305 18.71 4.49 -7.65
C HIS A 305 17.37 4.51 -8.40
N SER A 306 17.40 4.50 -9.73
CA SER A 306 16.23 4.58 -10.60
C SER A 306 15.96 3.29 -11.37
N ARG A 307 16.63 2.18 -11.02
CA ARG A 307 16.42 0.89 -11.66
C ARG A 307 15.58 -0.04 -10.78
N TRP A 308 14.68 -0.78 -11.41
CA TRP A 308 13.97 -1.90 -10.76
C TRP A 308 13.67 -2.98 -11.78
N LEU A 309 13.54 -4.22 -11.32
CA LEU A 309 13.16 -5.34 -12.17
C LEU A 309 11.68 -5.25 -12.52
N LEU A 310 11.36 -5.38 -13.80
CA LEU A 310 9.99 -5.47 -14.32
C LEU A 310 9.57 -6.92 -14.58
N LYS A 311 10.49 -7.76 -15.07
CA LYS A 311 10.23 -9.19 -15.29
C LYS A 311 11.54 -9.97 -15.35
N LYS A 312 11.54 -11.23 -14.93
CA LYS A 312 12.62 -12.18 -15.18
C LYS A 312 12.07 -13.56 -15.50
N GLY A 313 12.79 -14.35 -16.28
CA GLY A 313 12.36 -15.71 -16.59
C GLY A 313 13.13 -16.38 -17.71
N GLU A 314 12.95 -17.68 -17.83
CA GLU A 314 13.56 -18.50 -18.88
C GLU A 314 12.66 -18.51 -20.13
N VAL A 315 13.27 -18.32 -21.30
CA VAL A 315 12.65 -18.49 -22.61
C VAL A 315 13.56 -19.31 -23.51
N GLN A 316 13.01 -19.89 -24.58
CA GLN A 316 13.79 -20.70 -25.52
C GLN A 316 14.19 -19.86 -26.73
N LEU A 317 15.50 -19.64 -26.90
CA LEU A 317 16.06 -19.03 -28.10
C LEU A 317 16.08 -20.04 -29.24
N MET A 318 15.45 -19.68 -30.36
CA MET A 318 15.49 -20.45 -31.61
C MET A 318 16.74 -20.12 -32.40
N ALA A 319 17.53 -21.14 -32.76
CA ALA A 319 18.61 -20.98 -33.72
C ALA A 319 18.02 -20.74 -35.12
N GLY A 320 18.34 -19.62 -35.75
CA GLY A 320 17.84 -19.30 -37.09
C GLY A 320 18.28 -20.33 -38.15
N PRO A 321 17.62 -20.39 -39.32
CA PRO A 321 17.92 -21.35 -40.39
C PRO A 321 19.30 -21.17 -41.07
N LYS A 322 20.14 -20.24 -40.60
CA LYS A 322 21.46 -19.93 -41.18
C LYS A 322 22.59 -20.90 -40.77
N SER A 323 22.28 -22.04 -40.15
CA SER A 323 23.28 -23.10 -40.00
C SER A 323 23.42 -23.81 -41.34
N THR A 324 24.41 -23.39 -42.14
CA THR A 324 24.90 -24.14 -43.30
C THR A 324 24.97 -25.63 -42.95
N ARG A 325 24.44 -26.46 -43.85
CA ARG A 325 24.15 -27.92 -43.75
C ARG A 325 25.37 -28.83 -43.50
N THR A 326 26.29 -28.45 -42.63
CA THR A 326 27.46 -29.22 -42.24
C THR A 326 27.81 -28.92 -40.79
N MET A 327 27.06 -29.51 -39.85
CA MET A 327 27.52 -29.86 -38.51
C MET A 327 26.39 -30.63 -37.78
N LYS A 328 26.72 -31.84 -37.33
CA LYS A 328 25.82 -32.71 -36.57
C LYS A 328 25.36 -32.01 -35.29
N SER A 329 24.04 -31.98 -35.05
CA SER A 329 23.40 -31.85 -33.74
C SER A 329 23.69 -30.58 -32.90
N ARG A 330 23.37 -29.37 -33.40
CA ARG A 330 23.04 -28.26 -32.48
C ARG A 330 21.55 -28.31 -32.18
N LYS A 331 21.18 -28.35 -30.89
CA LYS A 331 19.77 -28.30 -30.44
C LYS A 331 19.10 -27.07 -31.08
N LEU A 332 17.91 -27.25 -31.66
CA LEU A 332 17.15 -26.18 -32.33
C LEU A 332 16.79 -25.03 -31.38
N TYR A 333 16.63 -25.36 -30.09
CA TYR A 333 16.29 -24.44 -29.02
C TYR A 333 17.40 -24.39 -27.96
N HIS A 334 17.68 -23.20 -27.46
CA HIS A 334 18.62 -22.96 -26.38
C HIS A 334 17.95 -22.15 -25.27
N PRO A 335 17.98 -22.61 -24.01
CA PRO A 335 17.43 -21.83 -22.91
C PRO A 335 18.27 -20.57 -22.72
N VAL A 336 17.58 -19.42 -22.67
CA VAL A 336 18.14 -18.14 -22.27
C VAL A 336 17.28 -17.57 -21.15
N PHE A 337 17.90 -16.84 -20.24
CA PHE A 337 17.21 -16.23 -19.13
C PHE A 337 17.27 -14.72 -19.28
N LEU A 338 16.11 -14.08 -19.26
CA LEU A 338 15.98 -12.64 -19.45
C LEU A 338 15.85 -11.96 -18.09
N PHE A 339 16.60 -10.88 -17.89
CA PHE A 339 16.36 -9.93 -16.80
C PHE A 339 15.94 -8.60 -17.41
N LEU A 340 14.71 -8.22 -17.16
CA LEU A 340 14.11 -7.05 -17.73
C LEU A 340 13.89 -6.00 -16.66
N PHE A 341 14.68 -4.95 -16.68
CA PHE A 341 14.55 -3.79 -15.81
C PHE A 341 13.73 -2.70 -16.47
N ASN A 342 13.34 -1.66 -15.73
CA ASN A 342 12.64 -0.50 -16.29
C ASN A 342 13.41 0.26 -17.39
N ASN A 343 14.74 0.25 -17.36
CA ASN A 343 15.59 0.96 -18.33
C ASN A 343 16.59 0.08 -19.09
N LEU A 344 16.71 -1.20 -18.74
CA LEU A 344 17.74 -2.11 -19.22
C LEU A 344 17.15 -3.51 -19.44
N LEU A 345 17.58 -4.20 -20.48
CA LEU A 345 17.38 -5.64 -20.66
C LEU A 345 18.74 -6.32 -20.61
N LEU A 346 18.81 -7.48 -19.94
CA LEU A 346 19.91 -8.44 -20.04
C LEU A 346 19.40 -9.75 -20.63
N VAL A 347 20.09 -10.23 -21.65
CA VAL A 347 19.93 -11.58 -22.19
C VAL A 347 21.08 -12.42 -21.64
N THR A 348 20.76 -13.47 -20.90
CA THR A 348 21.76 -14.27 -20.18
C THR A 348 21.65 -15.75 -20.49
N LYS A 349 22.74 -16.48 -20.26
CA LYS A 349 22.78 -17.94 -20.29
C LYS A 349 23.12 -18.45 -18.89
N ARG A 350 22.33 -19.39 -18.39
CA ARG A 350 22.62 -20.05 -17.11
C ARG A 350 23.91 -20.87 -17.23
N SER A 351 24.82 -20.69 -16.27
CA SER A 351 26.07 -21.44 -16.20
C SER A 351 25.80 -22.90 -15.82
N SER A 352 26.71 -23.81 -16.17
CA SER A 352 26.57 -25.26 -15.93
C SER A 352 26.37 -25.62 -14.45
N GLY A 353 26.86 -24.78 -13.54
CA GLY A 353 26.69 -24.93 -12.09
C GLY A 353 25.37 -24.38 -11.53
N GLY A 354 24.44 -23.89 -12.36
CA GLY A 354 23.08 -23.52 -11.95
C GLY A 354 22.92 -22.18 -11.24
N ASP A 355 23.94 -21.65 -10.56
CA ASP A 355 23.77 -20.48 -9.68
C ASP A 355 24.17 -19.14 -10.30
N LYS A 356 24.81 -19.17 -11.48
CA LYS A 356 25.36 -17.98 -12.15
C LYS A 356 24.75 -17.80 -13.53
N PHE A 357 24.58 -16.54 -13.93
CA PHE A 357 24.06 -16.13 -15.23
C PHE A 357 25.14 -15.37 -15.99
N GLN A 358 25.61 -15.96 -17.08
CA GLN A 358 26.54 -15.31 -17.97
C GLN A 358 25.78 -14.35 -18.89
N VAL A 359 26.12 -13.06 -18.84
CA VAL A 359 25.52 -12.04 -19.71
C VAL A 359 26.00 -12.24 -21.13
N LEU A 360 25.06 -12.45 -22.06
CA LEU A 360 25.32 -12.58 -23.50
C LEU A 360 25.18 -11.22 -24.17
N ASP A 361 24.08 -10.53 -23.90
CA ASP A 361 23.79 -9.20 -24.42
C ASP A 361 23.06 -8.35 -23.38
N SER A 362 23.17 -7.04 -23.55
CA SER A 362 22.47 -6.03 -22.80
C SER A 362 22.10 -4.86 -23.69
N CYS A 363 20.96 -4.25 -23.41
CA CYS A 363 20.40 -3.21 -24.25
C CYS A 363 19.55 -2.27 -23.42
N THR A 364 19.63 -0.96 -23.68
CA THR A 364 18.72 0.00 -23.04
C THR A 364 17.30 -0.19 -23.57
N ARG A 365 16.31 0.19 -22.77
CA ARG A 365 14.90 0.00 -23.14
C ARG A 365 14.50 0.70 -24.44
N ALA A 366 15.04 1.89 -24.70
CA ALA A 366 14.74 2.66 -25.91
C ALA A 366 15.11 1.91 -27.21
N MET A 367 16.08 0.99 -27.11
CA MET A 367 16.65 0.27 -28.23
C MET A 367 16.03 -1.12 -28.44
N LEU A 368 14.96 -1.47 -27.71
CA LEU A 368 14.22 -2.71 -27.91
C LEU A 368 13.09 -2.53 -28.92
N ARG A 369 12.89 -3.51 -29.80
CA ARG A 369 11.70 -3.67 -30.63
C ARG A 369 11.21 -5.11 -30.53
N THR A 370 9.91 -5.28 -30.46
CA THR A 370 9.24 -6.57 -30.42
C THR A 370 8.33 -6.67 -31.64
N GLU A 371 8.40 -7.80 -32.32
CA GLU A 371 7.49 -8.15 -33.41
C GLU A 371 6.82 -9.46 -33.02
N ASP A 372 5.50 -9.40 -32.87
CA ASP A 372 4.70 -10.60 -32.69
C ASP A 372 4.68 -11.39 -34.01
N LEU A 373 4.80 -12.71 -33.92
CA LEU A 373 4.66 -13.61 -35.04
C LEU A 373 3.35 -14.37 -34.87
N GLU A 374 2.51 -14.32 -35.90
CA GLU A 374 1.31 -15.14 -35.97
C GLU A 374 1.69 -16.62 -35.92
N ASP A 375 0.91 -17.41 -35.16
CA ASP A 375 1.19 -18.81 -34.92
C ASP A 375 1.00 -19.62 -36.22
N GLN A 376 2.10 -19.93 -36.90
CA GLN A 376 2.10 -20.81 -38.08
C GLN A 376 2.20 -22.29 -37.65
N GLY A 377 1.16 -22.78 -36.98
CA GLY A 377 1.07 -24.15 -36.46
C GLY A 377 1.88 -24.41 -35.19
N GLN A 378 1.87 -25.66 -34.71
CA GLN A 378 2.36 -26.04 -33.37
C GLN A 378 3.87 -25.79 -33.14
N LEU A 379 4.67 -25.70 -34.21
CA LEU A 379 6.11 -25.45 -34.14
C LEU A 379 6.46 -23.98 -33.89
N LEU A 380 5.62 -23.04 -34.34
CA LEU A 380 5.80 -21.58 -34.19
C LEU A 380 4.80 -20.96 -33.21
N ALA A 381 4.06 -21.78 -32.45
CA ALA A 381 3.19 -21.33 -31.38
C ALA A 381 4.01 -20.67 -30.25
N ASN A 382 3.49 -19.56 -29.73
CA ASN A 382 4.07 -18.80 -28.62
C ASN A 382 5.47 -18.23 -28.91
N VAL A 383 5.74 -17.88 -30.17
CA VAL A 383 7.02 -17.27 -30.59
C VAL A 383 6.86 -15.77 -30.82
N PHE A 384 7.87 -14.99 -30.44
CA PHE A 384 7.98 -13.57 -30.80
C PHE A 384 9.43 -13.21 -31.15
N ASN A 385 9.61 -12.16 -31.95
CA ASN A 385 10.93 -11.63 -32.28
C ASN A 385 11.27 -10.46 -31.35
N LEU A 386 12.47 -10.50 -30.78
CA LEU A 386 13.06 -9.43 -29.99
C LEU A 386 14.28 -8.87 -30.74
N LYS A 387 14.20 -7.62 -31.18
CA LYS A 387 15.28 -6.90 -31.84
C LYS A 387 15.89 -5.88 -30.87
N LEU A 388 17.21 -5.96 -30.71
CA LEU A 388 18.04 -4.96 -30.07
C LEU A 388 18.61 -4.11 -31.20
N LEU A 389 18.21 -2.84 -31.29
CA LEU A 389 18.72 -1.92 -32.31
C LEU A 389 20.22 -1.65 -32.10
N GLU A 390 20.62 -1.50 -30.85
CA GLU A 390 22.01 -1.39 -30.41
C GLU A 390 22.17 -2.16 -29.09
N ASN A 391 23.05 -3.16 -29.09
CA ASN A 391 23.50 -3.85 -27.87
C ASN A 391 24.70 -3.12 -27.22
N GLN A 392 25.32 -3.70 -26.19
CA GLN A 392 26.50 -3.16 -25.51
C GLN A 392 27.75 -2.98 -26.39
N GLU A 393 27.77 -3.61 -27.56
CA GLU A 393 28.82 -3.49 -28.59
C GLU A 393 28.38 -2.59 -29.76
N GLU A 394 27.28 -1.84 -29.61
CA GLU A 394 26.72 -0.94 -30.62
C GLU A 394 26.32 -1.68 -31.92
N ARG A 395 25.90 -2.95 -31.79
CA ARG A 395 25.48 -3.79 -32.91
C ARG A 395 24.00 -4.14 -32.84
N PRO A 396 23.31 -4.24 -33.99
CA PRO A 396 21.95 -4.76 -34.03
C PRO A 396 21.96 -6.27 -33.86
N VAL A 397 21.07 -6.78 -32.99
CA VAL A 397 20.90 -8.22 -32.73
C VAL A 397 19.42 -8.57 -32.76
N SER A 398 19.07 -9.71 -33.36
CA SER A 398 17.69 -10.21 -33.39
C SER A 398 17.62 -11.60 -32.78
N TYR A 399 16.72 -11.75 -31.82
CA TYR A 399 16.41 -12.99 -31.12
C TYR A 399 15.01 -13.47 -31.51
N MET A 400 14.87 -14.76 -31.82
CA MET A 400 13.58 -15.41 -31.99
C MET A 400 13.32 -16.25 -30.73
N LEU A 401 12.34 -15.84 -29.93
CA LEU A 401 12.12 -16.36 -28.58
C LEU A 401 10.79 -17.10 -28.51
N LYS A 402 10.80 -18.30 -27.93
CA LYS A 402 9.62 -19.11 -27.65
C LYS A 402 9.36 -19.17 -26.15
N THR A 403 8.13 -18.90 -25.74
CA THR A 403 7.67 -18.98 -24.35
C THR A 403 6.94 -20.28 -24.06
N SER A 404 6.65 -20.51 -22.77
CA SER A 404 5.98 -21.73 -22.30
C SER A 404 4.49 -21.78 -22.66
N SER A 405 3.83 -20.62 -22.68
CA SER A 405 2.41 -20.44 -23.00
C SER A 405 2.16 -19.16 -23.80
N MET A 406 0.95 -19.01 -24.33
CA MET A 406 0.48 -17.78 -24.99
C MET A 406 0.42 -16.61 -24.02
N SER A 407 0.00 -16.85 -22.77
CA SER A 407 -0.03 -15.84 -21.72
C SER A 407 1.38 -15.35 -21.35
N ASP A 408 2.35 -16.26 -21.25
CA ASP A 408 3.76 -15.93 -21.02
C ASP A 408 4.32 -15.10 -22.19
N LYS A 409 3.98 -15.45 -23.44
CA LYS A 409 4.29 -14.63 -24.64
C LYS A 409 3.71 -13.23 -24.50
N LEU A 410 2.42 -13.11 -24.19
CA LEU A 410 1.73 -11.83 -24.08
C LEU A 410 2.37 -10.94 -22.99
N ARG A 411 2.68 -11.50 -21.82
CA ARG A 411 3.35 -10.79 -20.73
C ARG A 411 4.74 -10.32 -21.12
N TRP A 412 5.55 -11.18 -21.75
CA TRP A 412 6.88 -10.79 -22.24
C TRP A 412 6.79 -9.70 -23.30
N VAL A 413 5.93 -9.83 -24.31
CA VAL A 413 5.74 -8.82 -25.35
C VAL A 413 5.26 -7.50 -24.74
N CYS A 414 4.28 -7.54 -23.83
CA CYS A 414 3.79 -6.36 -23.11
C CYS A 414 4.90 -5.66 -22.33
N ALA A 415 5.73 -6.42 -21.60
CA ALA A 415 6.82 -5.86 -20.80
C ALA A 415 7.99 -5.36 -21.67
N LEU A 416 8.27 -5.99 -22.81
CA LEU A 416 9.42 -5.69 -23.67
C LEU A 416 9.17 -4.51 -24.62
N THR A 417 7.92 -4.25 -25.01
CA THR A 417 7.57 -3.21 -26.00
C THR A 417 7.64 -1.80 -25.37
N PRO A 418 8.62 -0.96 -25.74
CA PRO A 418 8.74 0.37 -25.17
C PRO A 418 7.95 1.34 -26.05
N ASN A 419 6.70 1.63 -25.70
CA ASN A 419 6.03 2.82 -26.24
C ASN A 419 5.33 3.66 -25.16
N ARG A 420 5.67 4.95 -25.18
CA ARG A 420 5.52 5.98 -24.14
C ARG A 420 4.09 6.56 -24.02
N ARG A 421 3.04 5.72 -23.95
CA ARG A 421 1.65 6.05 -23.52
C ARG A 421 0.57 4.98 -23.79
N THR A 422 0.84 3.90 -24.52
CA THR A 422 -0.24 3.02 -25.04
C THR A 422 0.27 1.59 -25.18
N ARG A 423 -0.23 0.64 -24.38
CA ARG A 423 -1.48 -0.07 -24.69
C ARG A 423 -2.53 -0.12 -23.57
N PHE A 424 -2.38 0.66 -22.48
CA PHE A 424 -3.41 0.76 -21.43
C PHE A 424 -3.77 2.19 -21.01
N MET A 425 -3.52 3.20 -21.85
CA MET A 425 -4.48 4.30 -21.87
C MET A 425 -5.57 3.90 -22.85
N SER A 426 -6.39 2.93 -22.45
CA SER A 426 -7.74 3.09 -22.92
C SER A 426 -8.23 4.35 -22.22
N THR A 427 -8.47 5.40 -22.98
CA THR A 427 -9.34 6.49 -22.54
C THR A 427 -10.71 5.95 -22.11
N SER A 428 -11.01 4.65 -22.30
CA SER A 428 -12.13 3.95 -21.69
C SER A 428 -11.97 3.55 -20.22
N ALA A 429 -10.77 3.54 -19.61
CA ALA A 429 -10.61 3.20 -18.19
C ALA A 429 -11.20 4.28 -17.26
N HIS A 430 -11.38 5.50 -17.78
CA HIS A 430 -12.12 6.58 -17.11
C HIS A 430 -13.48 6.87 -17.77
N GLN A 431 -13.97 5.97 -18.64
CA GLN A 431 -15.36 6.04 -19.05
C GLN A 431 -16.25 5.59 -17.89
N PRO A 432 -17.48 6.13 -17.77
CA PRO A 432 -18.40 5.76 -16.70
C PRO A 432 -18.74 4.26 -16.64
N ASP A 433 -18.44 3.51 -17.71
CA ASP A 433 -18.81 2.11 -17.89
C ASP A 433 -17.59 1.17 -18.05
N SER A 434 -16.40 1.59 -17.60
CA SER A 434 -15.20 0.74 -17.62
C SER A 434 -15.47 -0.55 -16.82
N PRO A 435 -15.18 -1.75 -17.35
CA PRO A 435 -15.33 -2.99 -16.58
C PRO A 435 -14.52 -2.92 -15.28
N GLN A 436 -15.14 -3.31 -14.17
CA GLN A 436 -14.51 -3.29 -12.85
C GLN A 436 -14.61 -4.65 -12.19
N VAL A 437 -13.62 -4.94 -11.36
CA VAL A 437 -13.59 -6.13 -10.52
C VAL A 437 -13.34 -5.73 -9.07
N GLN A 438 -13.91 -6.49 -8.15
CA GLN A 438 -13.69 -6.35 -6.72
C GLN A 438 -12.87 -7.53 -6.21
N CYS A 439 -11.84 -7.25 -5.44
CA CYS A 439 -11.03 -8.26 -4.79
C CYS A 439 -11.84 -8.96 -3.69
N ILE A 440 -12.05 -10.26 -3.83
CA ILE A 440 -12.76 -11.11 -2.87
C ILE A 440 -11.78 -11.87 -1.96
N GLN A 441 -10.51 -11.95 -2.35
CA GLN A 441 -9.45 -12.60 -1.59
C GLN A 441 -8.13 -11.85 -1.78
N SER A 442 -7.48 -11.43 -0.69
CA SER A 442 -6.19 -10.74 -0.79
C SER A 442 -5.14 -11.59 -1.54
N TYR A 443 -4.38 -10.95 -2.43
CA TYR A 443 -3.32 -11.57 -3.21
C TYR A 443 -2.03 -10.77 -3.06
N SER A 444 -0.94 -11.47 -2.75
CA SER A 444 0.40 -10.89 -2.72
C SER A 444 1.13 -11.25 -4.01
N SER A 445 1.63 -10.23 -4.73
CA SER A 445 2.41 -10.37 -5.96
C SER A 445 3.60 -11.31 -5.75
N GLN A 446 3.75 -12.28 -6.65
CA GLN A 446 4.85 -13.25 -6.68
C GLN A 446 5.90 -12.86 -7.74
N GLU A 447 5.47 -12.26 -8.84
CA GLU A 447 6.33 -11.69 -9.87
C GLU A 447 6.29 -10.15 -9.88
N PRO A 448 7.35 -9.45 -10.36
CA PRO A 448 7.38 -7.99 -10.36
C PRO A 448 6.35 -7.32 -11.27
N ASP A 449 5.80 -8.05 -12.26
CA ASP A 449 4.71 -7.60 -13.13
C ASP A 449 3.31 -7.78 -12.51
N GLU A 450 3.23 -8.41 -11.33
CA GLU A 450 1.98 -8.66 -10.63
C GLU A 450 1.62 -7.55 -9.62
N LEU A 451 0.32 -7.33 -9.44
CA LEU A 451 -0.22 -6.35 -8.49
C LEU A 451 -0.68 -7.06 -7.22
N SER A 452 -0.14 -6.63 -6.08
CA SER A 452 -0.70 -7.02 -4.77
C SER A 452 -2.02 -6.30 -4.55
N ILE A 453 -3.08 -7.03 -4.25
CA ILE A 453 -4.43 -6.51 -4.02
C ILE A 453 -4.98 -6.99 -2.68
N GLU A 454 -5.66 -6.13 -1.96
CA GLU A 454 -6.31 -6.44 -0.67
C GLU A 454 -7.79 -6.72 -0.85
N MET A 455 -8.38 -7.52 0.04
CA MET A 455 -9.82 -7.79 0.04
C MET A 455 -10.62 -6.47 0.06
N ALA A 456 -11.62 -6.38 -0.81
CA ALA A 456 -12.43 -5.20 -1.13
C ALA A 456 -11.77 -4.10 -1.99
N ASP A 457 -10.51 -4.26 -2.43
CA ASP A 457 -9.95 -3.39 -3.48
C ASP A 457 -10.82 -3.44 -4.74
N VAL A 458 -11.09 -2.28 -5.33
CA VAL A 458 -11.79 -2.17 -6.61
C VAL A 458 -10.79 -1.77 -7.69
N LEU A 459 -10.80 -2.50 -8.79
CA LEU A 459 -9.88 -2.31 -9.91
C LEU A 459 -10.65 -2.11 -11.21
N ASN A 460 -10.18 -1.16 -12.02
CA ASN A 460 -10.51 -1.08 -13.43
C ASN A 460 -9.79 -2.20 -14.18
N LEU A 461 -10.55 -3.00 -14.92
CA LEU A 461 -10.00 -4.11 -15.68
C LEU A 461 -9.52 -3.62 -17.06
N LEU A 462 -8.28 -3.97 -17.40
CA LEU A 462 -7.60 -3.53 -18.61
C LEU A 462 -7.45 -4.65 -19.64
N GLU A 463 -7.13 -5.88 -19.20
CA GLU A 463 -6.97 -7.05 -20.08
C GLU A 463 -7.27 -8.37 -19.35
N ARG A 464 -7.64 -9.41 -20.11
CA ARG A 464 -7.82 -10.79 -19.63
C ARG A 464 -7.07 -11.75 -20.53
N THR A 465 -6.52 -12.81 -19.92
CA THR A 465 -5.93 -13.95 -20.63
C THR A 465 -6.76 -15.21 -20.39
N ASP A 466 -6.71 -16.15 -21.35
CA ASP A 466 -7.50 -17.39 -21.30
C ASP A 466 -7.07 -18.34 -20.17
N ASP A 467 -5.86 -18.18 -19.64
CA ASP A 467 -5.31 -18.96 -18.53
C ASP A 467 -5.63 -18.36 -17.15
N GLY A 468 -6.57 -17.41 -17.09
CA GLY A 468 -7.11 -16.88 -15.84
C GLY A 468 -6.26 -15.79 -15.20
N TRP A 469 -5.49 -15.03 -15.98
CA TRP A 469 -4.82 -13.82 -15.48
C TRP A 469 -5.46 -12.56 -16.04
N MET A 470 -5.42 -11.49 -15.25
CA MET A 470 -6.04 -10.22 -15.57
C MET A 470 -5.10 -9.06 -15.25
N MET A 471 -5.07 -8.07 -16.14
CA MET A 471 -4.36 -6.81 -15.93
C MET A 471 -5.38 -5.78 -15.46
N GLY A 472 -5.07 -5.05 -14.39
CA GLY A 472 -5.96 -3.98 -13.91
C GLY A 472 -5.23 -2.80 -13.28
N GLU A 473 -5.99 -1.75 -13.02
CA GLU A 473 -5.59 -0.52 -12.33
C GLU A 473 -6.44 -0.34 -11.07
N ARG A 474 -5.81 -0.22 -9.90
CA ARG A 474 -6.51 -0.03 -8.64
C ARG A 474 -7.01 1.41 -8.50
N LEU A 475 -8.28 1.58 -8.16
CA LEU A 475 -8.95 2.89 -8.23
C LEU A 475 -8.43 3.92 -7.21
N HIS A 476 -8.00 3.49 -6.02
CA HIS A 476 -7.69 4.40 -4.94
C HIS A 476 -6.29 5.05 -5.05
N ASP A 477 -5.34 4.41 -5.73
CA ASP A 477 -3.95 4.88 -5.87
C ASP A 477 -3.42 4.85 -7.31
N GLY A 478 -4.15 4.25 -8.24
CA GLY A 478 -3.77 4.16 -9.66
C GLY A 478 -2.68 3.13 -9.95
N GLU A 479 -2.33 2.25 -9.01
CA GLU A 479 -1.32 1.21 -9.26
C GLU A 479 -1.82 0.16 -10.24
N ARG A 480 -0.93 -0.36 -11.10
CA ARG A 480 -1.26 -1.30 -12.18
C ARG A 480 -0.42 -2.56 -12.11
N GLY A 481 -1.01 -3.69 -12.50
CA GLY A 481 -0.27 -4.95 -12.68
C GLY A 481 -1.21 -6.15 -12.89
N TRP A 482 -0.61 -7.33 -13.03
CA TRP A 482 -1.33 -8.60 -13.25
C TRP A 482 -1.79 -9.23 -11.94
N PHE A 483 -2.97 -9.85 -11.93
CA PHE A 483 -3.49 -10.62 -10.81
C PHE A 483 -4.35 -11.79 -11.32
N PRO A 484 -4.49 -12.88 -10.55
CA PRO A 484 -5.26 -14.04 -11.00
C PRO A 484 -6.77 -13.77 -10.93
N SER A 485 -7.54 -14.28 -11.88
CA SER A 485 -8.99 -14.07 -11.93
C SER A 485 -9.74 -14.68 -10.75
N ARG A 486 -9.19 -15.75 -10.16
CA ARG A 486 -9.79 -16.45 -9.01
C ARG A 486 -9.92 -15.61 -7.74
N VAL A 487 -9.18 -14.51 -7.62
CA VAL A 487 -9.18 -13.67 -6.40
C VAL A 487 -10.09 -12.45 -6.50
N VAL A 488 -10.80 -12.29 -7.63
CA VAL A 488 -11.70 -11.16 -7.85
C VAL A 488 -13.05 -11.61 -8.42
N GLU A 489 -14.04 -10.75 -8.29
CA GLU A 489 -15.37 -10.91 -8.88
C GLU A 489 -15.73 -9.67 -9.72
N GLU A 490 -16.48 -9.86 -10.81
CA GLU A 490 -16.89 -8.76 -11.68
C GLU A 490 -18.04 -7.93 -11.09
N ILE A 491 -17.88 -6.61 -11.11
CA ILE A 491 -18.95 -5.68 -10.72
C ILE A 491 -19.89 -5.51 -11.91
N GLN A 492 -21.03 -6.20 -11.88
CA GLN A 492 -22.00 -6.20 -12.98
C GLN A 492 -22.85 -4.91 -13.07
N SER A 493 -23.18 -4.29 -11.93
CA SER A 493 -24.01 -3.06 -11.92
C SER A 493 -23.24 -1.86 -12.45
N LYS A 494 -23.81 -1.20 -13.45
CA LYS A 494 -23.27 0.02 -14.03
C LYS A 494 -23.28 1.18 -13.03
N GLU A 495 -24.33 1.28 -12.23
CA GLU A 495 -24.49 2.31 -11.20
C GLU A 495 -23.37 2.24 -10.17
N VAL A 496 -23.04 1.02 -9.71
CA VAL A 496 -21.93 0.78 -8.78
C VAL A 496 -20.59 1.16 -9.42
N ARG A 497 -20.36 0.79 -10.69
CA ARG A 497 -19.12 1.17 -11.40
C ARG A 497 -18.93 2.69 -11.49
N VAL A 498 -20.00 3.41 -11.83
CA VAL A 498 -20.00 4.89 -11.88
C VAL A 498 -19.76 5.49 -10.49
N GLN A 499 -20.37 4.93 -9.44
CA GLN A 499 -20.23 5.41 -8.08
C GLN A 499 -18.78 5.26 -7.58
N ASN A 500 -18.15 4.11 -7.83
CA ASN A 500 -16.76 3.85 -7.47
C ASN A 500 -15.81 4.89 -8.11
N LEU A 501 -16.04 5.21 -9.39
CA LEU A 501 -15.25 6.24 -10.09
C LEU A 501 -15.46 7.63 -9.49
N ARG A 502 -16.69 7.99 -9.12
CA ARG A 502 -16.98 9.30 -8.48
C ARG A 502 -16.34 9.42 -7.11
N GLU A 503 -16.39 8.37 -6.30
CA GLU A 503 -15.78 8.36 -4.97
C GLU A 503 -14.25 8.46 -5.07
N ALA A 504 -13.64 7.69 -5.97
CA ALA A 504 -12.21 7.78 -6.26
C ALA A 504 -11.82 9.21 -6.70
N PHE A 505 -12.60 9.83 -7.60
CA PHE A 505 -12.32 11.18 -8.08
C PHE A 505 -12.51 12.26 -7.00
N ARG A 506 -13.47 12.10 -6.09
CA ARG A 506 -13.65 13.02 -4.95
C ARG A 506 -12.47 12.95 -3.99
N ILE A 507 -11.95 11.75 -3.74
CA ILE A 507 -10.76 11.54 -2.90
C ILE A 507 -9.53 12.16 -3.58
N GLN A 508 -9.36 11.98 -4.90
CA GLN A 508 -8.27 12.59 -5.67
C GLN A 508 -8.34 14.13 -5.74
N GLN A 509 -9.52 14.72 -5.96
CA GLN A 509 -9.67 16.18 -5.96
C GLN A 509 -9.44 16.80 -4.58
N ALA A 510 -9.85 16.11 -3.51
CA ALA A 510 -9.52 16.51 -2.16
C ALA A 510 -8.01 16.47 -1.90
N GLN A 511 -7.23 15.70 -2.67
CA GLN A 511 -5.75 15.67 -2.60
C GLN A 511 -5.09 16.77 -3.47
N GLU A 512 -5.68 17.17 -4.58
CA GLU A 512 -5.12 18.19 -5.51
C GLU A 512 -5.42 19.65 -5.11
N GLY A 513 -6.51 19.90 -4.37
CA GLY A 513 -7.06 21.23 -4.09
C GLY A 513 -6.24 22.18 -3.20
N VAL A 514 -5.07 21.79 -2.69
CA VAL A 514 -4.22 22.65 -1.83
C VAL A 514 -2.88 23.01 -2.49
N GLY A 515 -2.60 22.49 -3.70
CA GLY A 515 -1.30 22.64 -4.37
C GLY A 515 -1.24 23.61 -5.57
N GLY A 516 -2.31 24.32 -5.92
CA GLY A 516 -2.31 25.15 -7.13
C GLY A 516 -3.19 26.38 -7.03
N GLY A 517 -2.55 27.57 -7.00
CA GLY A 517 -3.24 28.82 -7.27
C GLY A 517 -3.93 28.81 -8.64
N PRO A 518 -4.94 29.67 -8.86
CA PRO A 518 -5.85 29.54 -9.98
C PRO A 518 -5.11 29.75 -11.31
N GLN A 519 -4.99 28.69 -12.12
CA GLN A 519 -4.70 28.86 -13.54
C GLN A 519 -5.94 29.44 -14.22
N THR A 520 -5.87 30.75 -14.45
CA THR A 520 -6.77 31.53 -15.26
C THR A 520 -6.94 30.95 -16.66
N GLY A 521 -8.20 30.85 -17.10
CA GLY A 521 -8.56 31.31 -18.44
C GLY A 521 -8.60 30.25 -19.53
N SER A 522 -9.79 29.69 -19.70
CA SER A 522 -10.32 29.17 -20.95
C SER A 522 -9.85 29.99 -22.16
N ARG A 523 -9.20 29.37 -23.14
CA ARG A 523 -9.06 29.94 -24.48
C ARG A 523 -9.85 29.09 -25.47
N ALA A 524 -11.12 29.44 -25.61
CA ALA A 524 -11.94 29.06 -26.76
C ALA A 524 -11.25 29.58 -28.03
N GLY A 525 -10.93 28.68 -28.96
CA GLY A 525 -10.39 29.01 -30.26
C GLY A 525 -11.43 29.70 -31.12
N VAL A 526 -11.36 31.03 -31.20
CA VAL A 526 -12.06 31.83 -32.21
C VAL A 526 -11.31 31.65 -33.54
N LYS A 527 -12.02 31.16 -34.55
CA LYS A 527 -11.58 31.08 -35.95
C LYS A 527 -11.31 32.49 -36.48
N GLY A 528 -10.04 32.83 -36.70
CA GLY A 528 -9.62 34.04 -37.42
C GLY A 528 -9.61 33.77 -38.92
N GLY A 529 -10.43 34.53 -39.66
CA GLY A 529 -10.54 34.48 -41.11
C GLY A 529 -9.27 34.98 -41.82
N THR A 530 -8.96 34.31 -42.91
CA THR A 530 -7.99 34.69 -43.93
C THR A 530 -8.37 36.03 -44.56
N THR A 531 -7.45 37.00 -44.52
CA THR A 531 -7.46 38.15 -45.43
C THR A 531 -6.10 38.22 -46.14
N SER A 532 -6.16 38.16 -47.46
CA SER A 532 -5.05 38.30 -48.39
C SER A 532 -4.57 39.76 -48.45
N PRO A 533 -3.29 40.03 -48.73
CA PRO A 533 -2.79 41.39 -48.90
C PRO A 533 -3.01 41.87 -50.34
N GLN A 534 -3.53 43.09 -50.50
CA GLN A 534 -3.44 43.87 -51.73
C GLN A 534 -2.72 45.19 -51.45
N TYR A 535 -1.59 45.35 -52.15
CA TYR A 535 -0.92 46.55 -52.62
C TYR A 535 -1.56 47.92 -52.28
N LEU A 536 -0.84 48.76 -51.53
CA LEU A 536 -0.06 49.91 -52.03
C LEU A 536 0.72 50.56 -50.89
#